data_AF-A0A6I8SHH7-F1
#
_entry.id   AF-A0A6I8SHH7-F1
#
_cell.length_a   1.000
_cell.length_b   1.000
_cell.length_c   1.000
_cell.angle_alpha   90.00
_cell.angle_beta   90.00
_cell.angle_gamma   90.00
#
_symmetry.space_group_name_H-M   'P 1'
#
loop_
_entity.id
_entity.type
_entity.pdbx_description
1 polymer ?
#
loop_
_entity_poly.entity_id
_entity_poly.type
_entity_poly.pdbx_seq_one_letter_code
_entity_poly.pdbx_strand_id
1 'polypeptide(L)'
;MAGTLTQEEEQATNRFLQEMNLWTSCHSVSPLSWDIAVKFLMARKFDVVRAVELFHSYRETRHREGIVRLNPLQEPLLSELLSGKFTVLSVRAPTGASIAIFTAKLHHPARRNSRQAQHTVLQALFYLLDRAVESVDTQRNGLFFIYDMGGSQYNNFELELSKKILSLLRGAFPARLKKVLIVSPPVWFRVPYSVISLLLKEKLRERVHMVNASELLEHLPPQCLPESLGGLLPWDPGSWNCLLLPGRAGKPDPLDELVMVLGGGPSGSVHRPGARGMTLAQLKEYVGRVGRRGTYEEYEEMRKKQPEGTFTVSLAPVNRDRNRYGDVLCLDQTRVKLKRLNWHERSDYINASFMDGYLQKNMYIGTQGPLEKTFSDFWQMIWEQNVLVIVMTTRGRETESV
;
A
#
# COMPACT_ATOMS: atom_id res chain seq x y z
N MET A 1 4.13 7.86 30.60
CA MET A 1 3.68 9.24 30.30
C MET A 1 4.46 9.69 29.09
N ALA A 2 3.80 9.97 27.97
CA ALA A 2 4.48 10.51 26.79
C ALA A 2 5.23 11.78 27.18
N GLY A 3 6.47 11.96 26.71
CA GLY A 3 7.23 13.18 26.99
C GLY A 3 6.41 14.40 26.61
N THR A 4 6.45 15.44 27.44
CA THR A 4 5.67 16.66 27.27
C THR A 4 5.91 17.24 25.88
N LEU A 5 4.85 17.30 25.08
CA LEU A 5 4.90 17.91 23.76
C LEU A 5 5.13 19.42 23.91
N THR A 6 5.78 20.04 22.94
CA THR A 6 5.84 21.50 22.90
C THR A 6 4.46 22.07 22.55
N GLN A 7 4.21 23.34 22.84
CA GLN A 7 2.96 24.01 22.48
C GLN A 7 2.68 23.94 20.95
N GLU A 8 3.73 24.03 20.13
CA GLU A 8 3.62 23.88 18.67
C GLU A 8 3.22 22.46 18.26
N GLU A 9 3.79 21.44 18.92
CA GLU A 9 3.47 20.03 18.70
C GLU A 9 2.04 19.70 19.12
N GLU A 10 1.56 20.27 20.22
CA GLU A 10 0.14 20.16 20.65
C GLU A 10 -0.80 20.81 19.62
N GLN A 11 -0.46 21.99 19.10
CA GLN A 11 -1.25 22.64 18.05
C GLN A 11 -1.25 21.84 16.74
N ALA A 12 -0.12 21.25 16.35
CA ALA A 12 -0.06 20.36 15.20
C ALA A 12 -0.90 19.09 15.42
N THR A 13 -0.89 18.54 16.63
CA THR A 13 -1.71 17.39 17.01
C THR A 13 -3.20 17.69 16.94
N ASN A 14 -3.63 18.84 17.44
CA ASN A 14 -5.01 19.30 17.32
C ASN A 14 -5.43 19.48 15.85
N ARG A 15 -4.58 20.09 15.00
CA ARG A 15 -4.87 20.25 13.56
C ARG A 15 -5.01 18.92 12.84
N PHE A 16 -4.09 17.98 13.10
CA PHE A 16 -4.17 16.63 12.55
C PHE A 16 -5.46 15.92 12.99
N LEU A 17 -5.80 15.98 14.28
CA LEU A 17 -7.03 15.38 14.80
C LEU A 17 -8.28 16.03 14.22
N GLN A 18 -8.29 17.34 14.00
CA GLN A 18 -9.41 18.03 13.37
C GLN A 18 -9.65 17.50 11.94
N GLU A 19 -8.60 17.40 11.14
CA GLU A 19 -8.68 16.88 9.76
C GLU A 19 -9.11 15.41 9.73
N MET A 20 -8.53 14.59 10.61
CA MET A 20 -8.84 13.17 10.67
C MET A 20 -10.20 12.89 11.28
N ASN A 21 -10.66 13.66 12.27
CA ASN A 21 -11.97 13.46 12.87
C ASN A 21 -13.11 13.92 11.96
N LEU A 22 -12.87 14.90 11.08
CA LEU A 22 -13.78 15.19 9.96
C LEU A 22 -13.89 13.98 9.02
N TRP A 23 -12.76 13.36 8.71
CA TRP A 23 -12.72 12.14 7.91
C TRP A 23 -13.42 10.96 8.62
N THR A 24 -13.15 10.68 9.90
CA THR A 24 -13.79 9.57 10.64
C THR A 24 -15.29 9.77 10.79
N SER A 25 -15.74 11.01 11.04
CA SER A 25 -17.16 11.36 11.11
C SER A 25 -17.87 11.09 9.78
N CYS A 26 -17.23 11.44 8.66
CA CYS A 26 -17.74 11.13 7.31
C CYS A 26 -17.83 9.63 7.01
N HIS A 27 -17.14 8.78 7.76
CA HIS A 27 -17.11 7.33 7.58
C HIS A 27 -17.70 6.56 8.77
N SER A 28 -18.39 7.25 9.68
CA SER A 28 -19.08 6.66 10.84
C SER A 28 -18.19 5.77 11.70
N VAL A 29 -16.92 6.16 11.89
CA VAL A 29 -15.97 5.48 12.77
C VAL A 29 -15.51 6.36 13.91
N SER A 30 -15.06 5.69 14.97
CA SER A 30 -14.57 6.34 16.19
C SER A 30 -13.48 7.39 15.87
N PRO A 31 -13.49 8.54 16.56
CA PRO A 31 -12.45 9.55 16.40
C PRO A 31 -11.08 8.98 16.78
N LEU A 32 -10.04 9.53 16.16
CA LEU A 32 -8.67 9.15 16.47
C LEU A 32 -8.30 9.57 17.89
N SER A 33 -7.55 8.69 18.59
CA SER A 33 -6.97 9.05 19.87
C SER A 33 -5.75 9.97 19.71
N TRP A 34 -5.45 10.73 20.76
CA TRP A 34 -4.27 11.58 20.82
C TRP A 34 -2.97 10.80 20.56
N ASP A 35 -2.82 9.64 21.19
CA ASP A 35 -1.62 8.80 21.04
C ASP A 35 -1.41 8.33 19.60
N ILE A 36 -2.48 8.04 18.87
CA ILE A 36 -2.39 7.68 17.46
C ILE A 36 -1.95 8.89 16.64
N ALA A 37 -2.55 10.07 16.86
CA ALA A 37 -2.15 11.28 16.15
C ALA A 37 -0.66 11.61 16.36
N VAL A 38 -0.21 11.58 17.62
CA VAL A 38 1.19 11.81 17.98
C VAL A 38 2.12 10.79 17.30
N LYS A 39 1.74 9.51 17.24
CA LYS A 39 2.53 8.46 16.55
C LYS A 39 2.82 8.83 15.09
N PHE A 40 1.80 9.23 14.33
CA PHE A 40 1.94 9.61 12.93
C PHE A 40 2.71 10.93 12.75
N LEU A 41 2.46 11.91 13.62
CA LEU A 41 3.15 13.20 13.62
C LEU A 41 4.64 13.07 13.96
N MET A 42 5.01 12.27 14.97
CA MET A 42 6.41 12.00 15.32
C MET A 42 7.18 11.39 14.14
N ALA A 43 6.54 10.54 13.34
CA ALA A 43 7.14 9.96 12.14
C ALA A 43 7.43 10.99 11.03
N ARG A 44 6.80 12.18 11.10
CA ARG A 44 6.93 13.28 10.14
C ARG A 44 7.38 14.60 10.75
N LYS A 45 7.97 14.56 11.96
CA LYS A 45 8.44 15.74 12.68
C LYS A 45 7.34 16.81 12.85
N PHE A 46 6.14 16.36 13.22
CA PHE A 46 4.94 17.18 13.41
C PHE A 46 4.47 17.99 12.19
N ASP A 47 4.88 17.57 10.99
CA ASP A 47 4.30 18.06 9.75
C ASP A 47 2.94 17.40 9.51
N VAL A 48 1.88 18.20 9.66
CA VAL A 48 0.48 17.73 9.61
C VAL A 48 0.15 17.09 8.26
N VAL A 49 0.48 17.76 7.16
CA VAL A 49 0.13 17.29 5.79
C VAL A 49 0.81 15.95 5.52
N ARG A 50 2.12 15.85 5.76
CA ARG A 50 2.85 14.60 5.54
C ARG A 50 2.43 13.50 6.50
N ALA A 51 1.96 13.83 7.70
CA ALA A 51 1.43 12.86 8.66
C ALA A 51 0.08 12.30 8.19
N VAL A 52 -0.79 13.13 7.61
CA VAL A 52 -2.06 12.70 7.01
C VAL A 52 -1.82 11.77 5.81
N GLU A 53 -0.91 12.14 4.92
CA GLU A 53 -0.50 11.28 3.79
C GLU A 53 0.02 9.92 4.28
N LEU A 54 0.86 9.93 5.32
CA LEU A 54 1.37 8.70 5.94
C LEU A 54 0.26 7.86 6.56
N PHE A 55 -0.70 8.47 7.26
CA PHE A 55 -1.84 7.76 7.85
C PHE A 55 -2.65 7.01 6.78
N HIS A 56 -3.00 7.70 5.68
CA HIS A 56 -3.72 7.08 4.57
C HIS A 56 -2.88 6.00 3.89
N SER A 57 -1.60 6.23 3.64
CA SER A 57 -0.71 5.24 3.02
C SER A 57 -0.52 3.98 3.88
N TYR A 58 -0.38 4.14 5.20
CA TYR A 58 -0.31 3.02 6.15
C TYR A 58 -1.61 2.21 6.14
N ARG A 59 -2.75 2.91 6.20
CA ARG A 59 -4.07 2.30 6.19
C ARG A 59 -4.32 1.47 4.92
N GLU A 60 -4.10 2.08 3.76
CA GLU A 60 -4.26 1.43 2.46
C GLU A 60 -3.34 0.22 2.31
N THR A 61 -2.10 0.31 2.83
CA THR A 61 -1.16 -0.81 2.80
C THR A 61 -1.64 -1.97 3.67
N ARG A 62 -2.08 -1.71 4.91
CA ARG A 62 -2.63 -2.77 5.76
C ARG A 62 -3.87 -3.41 5.14
N HIS A 63 -4.76 -2.61 4.56
CA HIS A 63 -5.94 -3.13 3.87
C HIS A 63 -5.56 -4.01 2.66
N ARG A 64 -4.75 -3.48 1.74
CA ARG A 64 -4.31 -4.19 0.52
C ARG A 64 -3.62 -5.51 0.85
N GLU A 65 -2.81 -5.52 1.89
CA GLU A 65 -2.07 -6.70 2.31
C GLU A 65 -2.87 -7.60 3.26
N GLY A 66 -4.13 -7.31 3.62
CA GLY A 66 -4.93 -8.15 4.51
C GLY A 66 -4.43 -8.20 5.97
N ILE A 67 -3.81 -7.11 6.43
CA ILE A 67 -3.17 -6.99 7.75
C ILE A 67 -4.12 -6.26 8.68
N VAL A 68 -5.20 -6.95 9.05
CA VAL A 68 -6.27 -6.43 9.88
C VAL A 68 -6.71 -7.51 10.85
N ARG A 69 -7.03 -7.16 12.10
CA ARG A 69 -7.50 -8.09 13.13
C ARG A 69 -6.55 -9.28 13.33
N LEU A 70 -5.24 -9.00 13.33
CA LEU A 70 -4.23 -10.03 13.54
C LEU A 70 -4.40 -10.65 14.92
N ASN A 71 -4.50 -11.98 14.97
CA ASN A 71 -4.47 -12.73 16.22
C ASN A 71 -3.09 -13.39 16.37
N PRO A 72 -2.16 -12.81 17.16
CA PRO A 72 -0.81 -13.32 17.29
C PRO A 72 -0.72 -14.67 18.02
N LEU A 73 -1.82 -15.12 18.63
CA LEU A 73 -1.93 -16.40 19.33
C LEU A 73 -2.49 -17.53 18.44
N GLN A 74 -2.81 -17.24 17.18
CA GLN A 74 -3.39 -18.18 16.24
C GLN A 74 -2.40 -18.61 15.15
N GLU A 75 -2.44 -19.87 14.76
CA GLU A 75 -1.66 -20.38 13.62
C GLU A 75 -2.21 -19.87 12.27
N PRO A 76 -1.37 -19.62 11.26
CA PRO A 76 0.09 -19.85 11.23
C PRO A 76 0.93 -18.68 11.79
N LEU A 77 0.30 -17.62 12.29
CA LEU A 77 0.99 -16.38 12.71
C LEU A 77 1.84 -16.60 13.97
N LEU A 78 1.34 -17.38 14.94
CA LEU A 78 2.07 -17.67 16.17
C LEU A 78 3.42 -18.34 15.90
N SER A 79 3.44 -19.42 15.13
CA SER A 79 4.69 -20.12 14.78
C SER A 79 5.66 -19.22 13.99
N GLU A 80 5.14 -18.34 13.12
CA GLU A 80 5.96 -17.38 12.39
C GLU A 80 6.56 -16.31 13.32
N LEU A 81 5.80 -15.78 14.29
CA LEU A 81 6.28 -14.84 15.30
C LEU A 81 7.37 -15.46 16.19
N LEU A 82 7.23 -16.74 16.52
CA LEU A 82 8.20 -17.47 17.35
C LEU A 82 9.41 -17.99 16.58
N SER A 83 9.39 -17.93 15.24
CA SER A 83 10.47 -18.47 14.38
C SER A 83 11.82 -17.75 14.55
N GLY A 84 11.82 -16.53 15.09
CA GLY A 84 13.01 -15.67 15.16
C GLY A 84 13.51 -15.15 13.80
N LYS A 85 12.73 -15.37 12.72
CA LYS A 85 13.03 -14.84 11.39
C LYS A 85 12.98 -13.32 11.38
N PHE A 86 12.00 -12.73 12.05
CA PHE A 86 11.94 -11.30 12.32
C PHE A 86 11.90 -11.07 13.82
N THR A 87 12.78 -10.19 14.32
CA THR A 87 12.95 -9.96 15.75
C THR A 87 13.21 -8.49 16.02
N VAL A 88 12.53 -7.95 17.02
CA VAL A 88 12.84 -6.62 17.55
C VAL A 88 13.64 -6.81 18.83
N LEU A 89 14.85 -6.27 18.88
CA LEU A 89 15.73 -6.42 20.03
C LEU A 89 15.14 -5.69 21.24
N SER A 90 15.34 -6.26 22.43
CA SER A 90 14.97 -5.62 23.71
C SER A 90 15.86 -4.41 24.03
N VAL A 91 17.05 -4.35 23.45
CA VAL A 91 17.99 -3.24 23.56
C VAL A 91 17.80 -2.22 22.43
N ARG A 92 18.36 -1.03 22.61
CA ARG A 92 18.30 0.07 21.64
C ARG A 92 19.68 0.46 21.16
N ALA A 93 19.74 1.07 19.98
CA ALA A 93 20.94 1.73 19.51
C ALA A 93 21.31 2.91 20.44
N PRO A 94 22.56 3.41 20.43
CA PRO A 94 22.97 4.58 21.23
C PRO A 94 22.13 5.84 20.98
N THR A 95 21.56 5.94 19.78
CA THR A 95 20.62 7.01 19.39
C THR A 95 19.22 6.88 20.02
N GLY A 96 18.97 5.80 20.78
CA GLY A 96 17.66 5.43 21.31
C GLY A 96 16.73 4.73 20.30
N ALA A 97 17.19 4.55 19.06
CA ALA A 97 16.42 3.89 18.01
C ALA A 97 16.23 2.39 18.30
N SER A 98 15.04 1.86 17.99
CA SER A 98 14.77 0.43 18.05
C SER A 98 15.55 -0.31 16.97
N ILE A 99 15.94 -1.55 17.22
CA ILE A 99 16.67 -2.39 16.27
C ILE A 99 15.78 -3.58 15.90
N ALA A 100 15.43 -3.69 14.61
CA ALA A 100 14.73 -4.83 14.05
C ALA A 100 15.68 -5.62 13.15
N ILE A 101 15.66 -6.94 13.28
CA ILE A 101 16.50 -7.87 12.52
C ILE A 101 15.61 -8.81 11.73
N PHE A 102 15.90 -8.97 10.45
CA PHE A 102 15.39 -10.05 9.62
C PHE A 102 16.53 -11.01 9.28
N THR A 103 16.41 -12.25 9.73
CA THR A 103 17.44 -13.30 9.59
C THR A 103 17.12 -14.20 8.39
N ALA A 104 17.75 -13.93 7.25
CA ALA A 104 17.38 -14.52 5.97
C ALA A 104 17.53 -16.04 5.93
N LYS A 105 18.55 -16.62 6.58
CA LYS A 105 18.78 -18.09 6.60
C LYS A 105 17.62 -18.88 7.24
N LEU A 106 16.80 -18.24 8.07
CA LEU A 106 15.61 -18.85 8.70
C LEU A 106 14.37 -18.76 7.79
N HIS A 107 14.43 -17.98 6.71
CA HIS A 107 13.33 -17.85 5.78
C HIS A 107 13.33 -19.00 4.77
N HIS A 108 12.41 -19.95 4.98
CA HIS A 108 12.28 -21.13 4.13
C HIS A 108 10.94 -21.08 3.38
N PRO A 109 10.91 -20.57 2.14
CA PRO A 109 9.68 -20.48 1.38
C PRO A 109 9.17 -21.89 1.00
N ALA A 110 7.95 -22.21 1.43
CA ALA A 110 7.34 -23.50 1.14
C ALA A 110 7.02 -23.61 -0.36
N ARG A 111 7.69 -24.52 -1.08
CA ARG A 111 7.51 -24.73 -2.54
C ARG A 111 6.06 -24.98 -3.00
N ARG A 112 5.15 -25.43 -2.11
CA ARG A 112 3.74 -25.70 -2.41
C ARG A 112 2.74 -24.60 -1.99
N ASN A 113 3.11 -23.64 -1.12
CA ASN A 113 2.20 -22.61 -0.58
C ASN A 113 2.86 -21.22 -0.43
N SER A 114 3.79 -20.86 -1.33
CA SER A 114 4.63 -19.64 -1.21
C SER A 114 3.84 -18.36 -0.92
N ARG A 115 2.68 -18.11 -1.58
CA ARG A 115 1.90 -16.87 -1.34
C ARG A 115 1.35 -16.76 0.09
N GLN A 116 0.81 -17.85 0.64
CA GLN A 116 0.27 -17.84 2.01
C GLN A 116 1.40 -17.71 3.03
N ALA A 117 2.50 -18.44 2.83
CA ALA A 117 3.69 -18.33 3.68
C ALA A 117 4.28 -16.91 3.66
N GLN A 118 4.46 -16.31 2.47
CA GLN A 118 4.88 -14.91 2.30
C GLN A 118 3.96 -13.94 3.06
N HIS A 119 2.66 -14.17 2.97
CA HIS A 119 1.67 -13.33 3.63
C HIS A 119 1.76 -13.46 5.15
N THR A 120 1.95 -14.66 5.71
CA THR A 120 2.17 -14.87 7.15
C THR A 120 3.46 -14.19 7.64
N VAL A 121 4.56 -14.28 6.89
CA VAL A 121 5.81 -13.56 7.21
C VAL A 121 5.56 -12.06 7.27
N LEU A 122 4.82 -11.52 6.30
CA LEU A 122 4.48 -10.10 6.25
C LEU A 122 3.60 -9.69 7.43
N GLN A 123 2.61 -10.49 7.80
CA GLN A 123 1.76 -10.25 8.98
C GLN A 123 2.58 -10.22 10.28
N ALA A 124 3.50 -11.18 10.46
CA ALA A 124 4.39 -11.22 11.62
C ALA A 124 5.30 -9.98 11.70
N LEU A 125 5.88 -9.58 10.55
CA LEU A 125 6.72 -8.40 10.46
C LEU A 125 5.95 -7.12 10.79
N PHE A 126 4.74 -6.95 10.26
CA PHE A 126 3.88 -5.81 10.57
C PHE A 126 3.51 -5.77 12.05
N TYR A 127 3.08 -6.92 12.61
CA TYR A 127 2.70 -7.02 14.01
C TYR A 127 3.84 -6.58 14.94
N LEU A 128 5.04 -7.14 14.75
CA LEU A 128 6.20 -6.83 15.60
C LEU A 128 6.67 -5.38 15.44
N LEU A 129 6.62 -4.85 14.22
CA LEU A 129 6.92 -3.43 13.98
C LEU A 129 5.88 -2.51 14.64
N ASP A 130 4.58 -2.80 14.51
CA ASP A 130 3.51 -2.01 15.13
C ASP A 130 3.67 -1.96 16.65
N ARG A 131 3.96 -3.11 17.28
CA ARG A 131 4.28 -3.21 18.71
C ARG A 131 5.53 -2.41 19.08
N ALA A 132 6.59 -2.48 18.27
CA ALA A 132 7.81 -1.72 18.51
C ALA A 132 7.57 -0.20 18.52
N VAL A 133 6.63 0.29 17.70
CA VAL A 133 6.27 1.71 17.58
C VAL A 133 5.28 2.18 18.64
N GLU A 134 4.74 1.31 19.49
CA GLU A 134 3.98 1.74 20.68
C GLU A 134 4.89 2.44 21.70
N SER A 135 6.18 2.11 21.71
CA SER A 135 7.16 2.81 22.53
C SER A 135 7.42 4.22 22.01
N VAL A 136 7.26 5.21 22.90
CA VAL A 136 7.56 6.63 22.64
C VAL A 136 9.01 6.82 22.19
N ASP A 137 9.96 6.07 22.76
CA ASP A 137 11.36 6.12 22.34
C ASP A 137 11.55 5.70 20.88
N THR A 138 10.80 4.69 20.42
CA THR A 138 10.84 4.26 19.02
C THR A 138 10.21 5.31 18.10
N GLN A 139 9.10 5.92 18.50
CA GLN A 139 8.48 7.02 17.75
C GLN A 139 9.43 8.23 17.63
N ARG A 140 10.17 8.53 18.71
CA ARG A 140 11.09 9.67 18.80
C ARG A 140 12.45 9.44 18.13
N ASN A 141 12.99 8.24 18.22
CA ASN A 141 14.34 7.95 17.78
C ASN A 141 14.38 7.12 16.49
N GLY A 142 13.27 6.50 16.10
CA GLY A 142 13.14 5.74 14.87
C GLY A 142 13.61 4.30 14.98
N LEU A 143 13.93 3.71 13.83
CA LEU A 143 14.21 2.29 13.66
C LEU A 143 15.48 2.07 12.83
N PHE A 144 16.34 1.15 13.28
CA PHE A 144 17.33 0.46 12.47
C PHE A 144 16.74 -0.85 11.97
N PHE A 145 16.88 -1.12 10.68
CA PHE A 145 16.47 -2.38 10.07
C PHE A 145 17.73 -3.13 9.61
N ILE A 146 17.99 -4.30 10.18
CA ILE A 146 19.10 -5.17 9.82
C ILE A 146 18.53 -6.33 9.01
N TYR A 147 19.05 -6.54 7.80
CA TYR A 147 18.78 -7.72 7.00
C TYR A 147 20.03 -8.60 7.03
N ASP A 148 20.05 -9.57 7.95
CA ASP A 148 21.14 -10.52 8.10
C ASP A 148 21.04 -11.59 7.02
N MET A 149 21.97 -11.53 6.06
CA MET A 149 22.10 -12.50 4.98
C MET A 149 23.20 -13.53 5.23
N GLY A 150 23.86 -13.50 6.41
CA GLY A 150 24.91 -14.44 6.79
C GLY A 150 24.41 -15.89 6.72
N GLY A 151 25.08 -16.70 5.90
CA GLY A 151 24.71 -18.11 5.69
C GLY A 151 23.41 -18.33 4.91
N SER A 152 22.82 -17.28 4.31
CA SER A 152 21.63 -17.42 3.46
C SER A 152 21.98 -17.97 2.07
N GLN A 153 21.07 -18.77 1.53
CA GLN A 153 21.12 -19.34 0.19
C GLN A 153 20.07 -18.65 -0.70
N TYR A 154 20.21 -18.83 -2.02
CA TYR A 154 19.25 -18.25 -2.98
C TYR A 154 17.81 -18.71 -2.74
N ASN A 155 17.61 -19.94 -2.28
CA ASN A 155 16.28 -20.48 -1.95
C ASN A 155 15.62 -19.81 -0.72
N ASN A 156 16.39 -19.07 0.10
CA ASN A 156 15.84 -18.31 1.21
C ASN A 156 15.27 -16.96 0.78
N PHE A 157 15.50 -16.54 -0.47
CA PHE A 157 15.16 -15.20 -0.92
C PHE A 157 13.88 -15.17 -1.76
N GLU A 158 12.94 -14.32 -1.36
CA GLU A 158 11.72 -14.02 -2.13
C GLU A 158 11.69 -12.54 -2.54
N LEU A 159 11.78 -12.29 -3.85
CA LEU A 159 11.82 -10.93 -4.40
C LEU A 159 10.56 -10.14 -4.07
N GLU A 160 9.38 -10.75 -4.16
CA GLU A 160 8.11 -10.08 -3.89
C GLU A 160 7.95 -9.70 -2.42
N LEU A 161 8.34 -10.58 -1.48
CA LEU A 161 8.37 -10.23 -0.05
C LEU A 161 9.31 -9.04 0.20
N SER A 162 10.50 -9.07 -0.40
CA SER A 162 11.50 -8.00 -0.26
C SER A 162 10.97 -6.65 -0.77
N LYS A 163 10.26 -6.64 -1.90
CA LYS A 163 9.59 -5.44 -2.44
C LYS A 163 8.52 -4.91 -1.48
N LYS A 164 7.70 -5.79 -0.89
CA LYS A 164 6.66 -5.41 0.08
C LYS A 164 7.26 -4.81 1.36
N ILE A 165 8.28 -5.45 1.93
CA ILE A 165 9.01 -4.93 3.10
C ILE A 165 9.62 -3.57 2.77
N LEU A 166 10.26 -3.43 1.61
CA LEU A 166 10.84 -2.17 1.22
C LEU A 166 9.78 -1.07 1.01
N SER A 167 8.64 -1.40 0.40
CA SER A 167 7.52 -0.47 0.23
C SER A 167 6.98 0.02 1.58
N LEU A 168 6.91 -0.88 2.57
CA LEU A 168 6.55 -0.53 3.95
C LEU A 168 7.54 0.47 4.55
N LEU A 169 8.83 0.14 4.50
CA LEU A 169 9.92 0.96 5.03
C LEU A 169 10.09 2.31 4.31
N ARG A 170 9.68 2.40 3.03
CA ARG A 170 9.81 3.59 2.19
C ARG A 170 8.92 4.76 2.64
N GLY A 171 7.80 4.49 3.31
CA GLY A 171 6.93 5.59 3.73
C GLY A 171 5.53 5.21 4.15
N ALA A 172 5.17 3.92 4.09
CA ALA A 172 3.88 3.44 4.56
C ALA A 172 3.91 3.04 6.03
N PHE A 173 5.05 3.11 6.74
CA PHE A 173 5.15 2.74 8.16
C PHE A 173 5.32 3.96 9.09
N PRO A 174 4.60 4.04 10.23
CA PRO A 174 4.63 5.19 11.16
C PRO A 174 5.89 5.25 12.04
N ALA A 175 7.07 5.03 11.46
CA ALA A 175 8.34 5.24 12.12
C ALA A 175 9.37 5.88 11.19
N ARG A 176 10.37 6.54 11.79
CA ARG A 176 11.52 7.06 11.06
C ARG A 176 12.53 5.95 10.84
N LEU A 177 12.69 5.52 9.60
CA LEU A 177 13.79 4.64 9.22
C LEU A 177 15.11 5.42 9.27
N LYS A 178 16.03 5.00 10.14
CA LYS A 178 17.35 5.61 10.31
C LYS A 178 18.36 5.03 9.32
N LYS A 179 18.53 3.71 9.34
CA LYS A 179 19.38 2.95 8.42
C LYS A 179 18.75 1.59 8.13
N VAL A 180 19.04 1.09 6.93
CA VAL A 180 18.83 -0.30 6.53
C VAL A 180 20.21 -0.90 6.30
N LEU A 181 20.58 -1.92 7.08
CA LEU A 181 21.89 -2.56 7.05
C LEU A 181 21.72 -3.96 6.48
N ILE A 182 22.22 -4.20 5.27
CA ILE A 182 22.25 -5.52 4.65
C ILE A 182 23.59 -6.15 5.00
N VAL A 183 23.57 -7.14 5.91
CA VAL A 183 24.77 -7.69 6.52
C VAL A 183 25.18 -8.98 5.82
N SER A 184 26.45 -9.07 5.46
CA SER A 184 27.07 -10.23 4.80
C SER A 184 26.29 -10.73 3.58
N PRO A 185 25.92 -9.86 2.62
CA PRO A 185 25.17 -10.27 1.44
C PRO A 185 25.99 -11.26 0.58
N PRO A 186 25.45 -12.45 0.25
CA PRO A 186 26.10 -13.36 -0.67
C PRO A 186 26.25 -12.75 -2.07
N VAL A 187 27.22 -13.24 -2.87
CA VAL A 187 27.49 -12.73 -4.23
C VAL A 187 26.24 -12.77 -5.11
N TRP A 188 25.40 -13.81 -4.99
CA TRP A 188 24.18 -13.95 -5.76
C TRP A 188 23.17 -12.82 -5.51
N PHE A 189 23.24 -12.12 -4.37
CA PHE A 189 22.31 -11.05 -4.01
C PHE A 189 22.48 -9.78 -4.85
N ARG A 190 23.62 -9.62 -5.54
CA ARG A 190 23.87 -8.47 -6.42
C ARG A 190 22.80 -8.31 -7.50
N VAL A 191 22.31 -9.43 -8.04
CA VAL A 191 21.28 -9.46 -9.10
C VAL A 191 19.90 -9.01 -8.57
N PRO A 192 19.30 -9.65 -7.55
CA PRO A 192 18.01 -9.18 -7.06
C PRO A 192 18.10 -7.77 -6.45
N TYR A 193 19.24 -7.40 -5.85
CA TYR A 193 19.42 -6.03 -5.37
C TYR A 193 19.41 -5.00 -6.49
N SER A 194 20.00 -5.28 -7.65
CA SER A 194 19.95 -4.33 -8.79
C SER A 194 18.50 -4.05 -9.20
N VAL A 195 17.65 -5.08 -9.22
CA VAL A 195 16.21 -4.97 -9.50
C VAL A 195 15.49 -4.17 -8.40
N ILE A 196 15.73 -4.50 -7.13
CA ILE A 196 15.12 -3.79 -5.99
C ILE A 196 15.56 -2.32 -5.95
N SER A 197 16.81 -2.04 -6.33
CA SER A 197 17.39 -0.69 -6.27
C SER A 197 16.71 0.29 -7.21
N LEU A 198 16.11 -0.20 -8.32
CA LEU A 198 15.30 0.61 -9.23
C LEU A 198 14.02 1.16 -8.57
N LEU A 199 13.57 0.54 -7.47
CA LEU A 199 12.40 0.98 -6.70
C LEU A 199 12.76 1.97 -5.58
N LEU A 200 14.06 2.16 -5.32
CA LEU A 200 14.56 3.06 -4.27
C LEU A 200 14.66 4.50 -4.80
N LYS A 201 13.88 5.42 -4.21
CA LYS A 201 14.11 6.86 -4.37
C LYS A 201 15.44 7.25 -3.69
N GLU A 202 16.10 8.30 -4.17
CA GLU A 202 17.41 8.79 -3.68
C GLU A 202 17.50 8.79 -2.14
N LYS A 203 16.55 9.43 -1.47
CA LYS A 203 16.53 9.56 0.00
C LYS A 203 16.48 8.23 0.77
N LEU A 204 15.88 7.18 0.19
CA LEU A 204 15.86 5.85 0.80
C LEU A 204 17.12 5.07 0.45
N ARG A 205 17.61 5.22 -0.79
CA ARG A 205 18.86 4.62 -1.25
C ARG A 205 20.05 5.02 -0.38
N GLU A 206 20.13 6.28 0.03
CA GLU A 206 21.13 6.80 0.99
C GLU A 206 21.07 6.14 2.38
N ARG A 207 19.96 5.49 2.74
CA ARG A 207 19.80 4.82 4.04
C ARG A 207 20.15 3.35 3.98
N VAL A 208 20.22 2.76 2.79
CA VAL A 208 20.52 1.35 2.58
C VAL A 208 22.03 1.19 2.44
N HIS A 209 22.64 0.46 3.36
CA HIS A 209 24.07 0.19 3.38
C HIS A 209 24.28 -1.32 3.36
N MET A 210 25.18 -1.78 2.48
CA MET A 210 25.66 -3.16 2.48
C MET A 210 26.95 -3.21 3.26
N VAL A 211 27.03 -4.08 4.26
CA VAL A 211 28.17 -4.19 5.16
C VAL A 211 28.51 -5.66 5.42
N ASN A 212 29.77 -5.95 5.74
CA ASN A 212 30.15 -7.23 6.33
C ASN A 212 29.94 -7.22 7.86
N ALA A 213 30.15 -8.36 8.52
CA ALA A 213 29.94 -8.48 9.96
C ALA A 213 30.85 -7.56 10.80
N SER A 214 32.09 -7.31 10.37
CA SER A 214 33.00 -6.38 11.06
C SER A 214 32.60 -4.91 10.89
N GLU A 215 32.21 -4.52 9.68
CA GLU A 215 31.74 -3.16 9.36
C GLU A 215 30.43 -2.81 10.06
N LEU A 216 29.61 -3.81 10.42
CA LEU A 216 28.40 -3.60 11.20
C LEU A 216 28.69 -2.91 12.55
N LEU A 217 29.84 -3.19 13.16
CA LEU A 217 30.25 -2.62 14.44
C LEU A 217 30.56 -1.12 14.36
N GLU A 218 30.82 -0.59 13.16
CA GLU A 218 30.98 0.85 12.93
C GLU A 218 29.63 1.59 12.95
N HIS A 219 28.53 0.86 12.82
CA HIS A 219 27.18 1.43 12.82
C HIS A 219 26.43 1.23 14.14
N LEU A 220 26.67 0.10 14.82
CA LEU A 220 26.03 -0.25 16.08
C LEU A 220 27.07 -0.89 16.99
N PRO A 221 27.16 -0.49 18.27
CA PRO A 221 28.17 -1.00 19.16
C PRO A 221 27.86 -2.47 19.54
N PRO A 222 28.87 -3.27 19.95
CA PRO A 222 28.71 -4.69 20.23
C PRO A 222 27.64 -5.02 21.27
N GLN A 223 27.43 -4.13 22.25
CA GLN A 223 26.43 -4.32 23.31
C GLN A 223 24.99 -4.27 22.78
N CYS A 224 24.77 -3.72 21.58
CA CYS A 224 23.46 -3.60 20.95
C CYS A 224 23.17 -4.74 19.97
N LEU A 225 24.12 -5.67 19.76
CA LEU A 225 24.06 -6.68 18.72
C LEU A 225 24.14 -8.10 19.30
N PRO A 226 23.45 -9.08 18.68
CA PRO A 226 23.64 -10.50 18.97
C PRO A 226 25.07 -10.98 18.71
N GLU A 227 25.50 -12.01 19.44
CA GLU A 227 26.77 -12.72 19.19
C GLU A 227 26.90 -13.19 17.73
N SER A 228 25.80 -13.63 17.10
CA SER A 228 25.79 -14.06 15.70
C SER A 228 26.13 -12.95 14.69
N LEU A 229 26.03 -11.68 15.12
CA LEU A 229 26.37 -10.49 14.34
C LEU A 229 27.64 -9.79 14.87
N GLY A 230 28.45 -10.49 15.67
CA GLY A 230 29.69 -9.97 16.25
C GLY A 230 29.49 -9.11 17.51
N GLY A 231 28.31 -9.17 18.12
CA GLY A 231 28.00 -8.45 19.35
C GLY A 231 28.17 -9.27 20.62
N LEU A 232 27.60 -8.78 21.72
CA LEU A 232 27.70 -9.35 23.07
C LEU A 232 26.36 -9.83 23.64
N LEU A 233 25.27 -9.70 22.88
CA LEU A 233 23.96 -10.12 23.36
C LEU A 233 23.74 -11.62 23.12
N PRO A 234 23.32 -12.37 24.15
CA PRO A 234 22.89 -13.75 23.95
C PRO A 234 21.67 -13.78 23.02
N TRP A 235 21.69 -14.67 22.04
CA TRP A 235 20.63 -14.76 21.03
C TRP A 235 19.43 -15.55 21.56
N ASP A 236 18.37 -14.85 21.96
CA ASP A 236 17.10 -15.44 22.39
C ASP A 236 15.89 -14.75 21.72
N PRO A 237 15.70 -14.96 20.41
CA PRO A 237 14.64 -14.30 19.65
C PRO A 237 13.24 -14.75 20.09
N GLY A 238 13.10 -15.97 20.62
CA GLY A 238 11.84 -16.50 21.13
C GLY A 238 11.35 -15.70 22.33
N SER A 239 12.22 -15.48 23.32
CA SER A 239 11.85 -14.68 24.50
C SER A 239 11.61 -13.21 24.15
N TRP A 240 12.37 -12.61 23.23
CA TRP A 240 12.16 -11.20 22.88
C TRP A 240 10.84 -10.96 22.14
N ASN A 241 10.49 -11.83 21.18
CA ASN A 241 9.19 -11.71 20.50
C ASN A 241 8.03 -12.03 21.45
N CYS A 242 8.21 -12.96 22.40
CA CYS A 242 7.22 -13.24 23.45
C CYS A 242 6.89 -12.01 24.31
N LEU A 243 7.85 -11.10 24.55
CA LEU A 243 7.58 -9.85 25.27
C LEU A 243 6.66 -8.89 24.51
N LEU A 244 6.56 -9.05 23.18
CA LEU A 244 5.70 -8.25 22.31
C LEU A 244 4.36 -8.96 22.00
N LEU A 245 4.18 -10.21 22.44
CA LEU A 245 2.89 -10.85 22.45
C LEU A 245 2.01 -10.22 23.54
N PRO A 246 0.69 -10.10 23.31
CA PRO A 246 -0.17 -9.47 24.29
C PRO A 246 -0.16 -10.29 25.59
N GLY A 247 0.00 -9.63 26.73
CA GLY A 247 -0.47 -10.19 28.00
C GLY A 247 -1.97 -10.50 27.86
N ARG A 248 -2.48 -11.52 28.55
CA ARG A 248 -3.83 -12.16 28.41
C ARG A 248 -5.07 -11.26 28.17
N ALA A 249 -4.99 -9.93 28.27
CA ALA A 249 -6.00 -8.98 27.85
C ALA A 249 -5.75 -8.51 26.40
N GLY A 250 -6.17 -9.30 25.41
CA GLY A 250 -6.17 -8.94 24.00
C GLY A 250 -7.09 -7.76 23.71
N LYS A 251 -6.55 -6.54 23.74
CA LYS A 251 -7.27 -5.37 23.20
C LYS A 251 -7.14 -5.39 21.67
N PRO A 252 -8.25 -5.21 20.92
CA PRO A 252 -8.20 -5.02 19.48
C PRO A 252 -7.29 -3.83 19.14
N ASP A 253 -6.59 -3.89 18.00
CA ASP A 253 -5.82 -2.74 17.53
C ASP A 253 -6.81 -1.60 17.20
N PRO A 254 -6.68 -0.42 17.83
CA PRO A 254 -7.60 0.70 17.59
C PRO A 254 -7.58 1.19 16.14
N LEU A 255 -6.55 0.84 15.35
CA LEU A 255 -6.48 1.14 13.93
C LEU A 255 -7.22 0.12 13.06
N ASP A 256 -7.60 -1.07 13.56
CA ASP A 256 -8.26 -2.08 12.73
C ASP A 256 -9.61 -1.59 12.20
N GLU A 257 -10.45 -0.96 13.03
CA GLU A 257 -11.73 -0.38 12.58
C GLU A 257 -11.50 0.64 11.46
N LEU A 258 -10.48 1.48 11.61
CA LEU A 258 -10.13 2.52 10.65
C LEU A 258 -9.56 1.95 9.36
N VAL A 259 -8.77 0.88 9.44
CA VAL A 259 -8.23 0.16 8.28
C VAL A 259 -9.33 -0.54 7.48
N MET A 260 -10.37 -1.02 8.15
CA MET A 260 -11.54 -1.61 7.49
C MET A 260 -12.45 -0.57 6.84
N VAL A 261 -12.31 0.71 7.17
CA VAL A 261 -12.99 1.79 6.45
C VAL A 261 -12.33 1.99 5.09
N LEU A 262 -12.98 1.41 4.09
CA LEU A 262 -12.76 1.72 2.70
C LEU A 262 -13.35 3.10 2.37
N GLY A 263 -12.66 3.85 1.52
CA GLY A 263 -13.01 5.23 1.19
C GLY A 263 -14.47 5.36 0.72
N GLY A 264 -15.24 6.16 1.46
CA GLY A 264 -16.55 6.65 1.05
C GLY A 264 -17.74 6.16 1.90
N GLY A 265 -17.99 6.81 3.03
CA GLY A 265 -19.29 6.80 3.70
C GLY A 265 -19.78 5.45 4.26
N PRO A 266 -21.00 5.41 4.82
CA PRO A 266 -21.53 4.26 5.58
C PRO A 266 -21.67 2.94 4.79
N SER A 267 -21.43 2.93 3.48
CA SER A 267 -21.45 1.74 2.62
C SER A 267 -20.08 1.31 2.08
N GLY A 268 -19.00 2.06 2.40
CA GLY A 268 -17.65 1.83 1.90
C GLY A 268 -17.47 2.13 0.40
N SER A 269 -18.47 2.74 -0.24
CA SER A 269 -18.49 2.99 -1.67
C SER A 269 -17.92 4.38 -2.01
N VAL A 270 -17.02 4.46 -2.99
CA VAL A 270 -16.55 5.76 -3.51
C VAL A 270 -17.69 6.57 -4.15
N HIS A 271 -18.79 5.91 -4.51
CA HIS A 271 -20.02 6.52 -4.95
C HIS A 271 -20.95 6.80 -3.76
N ARG A 272 -21.34 8.07 -3.60
CA ARG A 272 -22.35 8.48 -2.61
C ARG A 272 -23.72 8.57 -3.29
N PRO A 273 -24.79 8.04 -2.68
CA PRO A 273 -26.13 8.23 -3.22
C PRO A 273 -26.46 9.73 -3.24
N GLY A 274 -26.78 10.25 -4.42
CA GLY A 274 -27.31 11.61 -4.55
C GLY A 274 -28.71 11.74 -3.97
N ALA A 275 -29.29 12.94 -4.01
CA ALA A 275 -30.65 13.20 -3.51
C ALA A 275 -31.76 12.33 -4.15
N ARG A 276 -31.47 11.71 -5.31
CA ARG A 276 -32.37 10.79 -6.03
C ARG A 276 -31.95 9.31 -5.92
N GLY A 277 -31.02 8.97 -5.01
CA GLY A 277 -30.55 7.61 -4.82
C GLY A 277 -31.67 6.69 -4.29
N MET A 278 -31.69 5.44 -4.74
CA MET A 278 -32.64 4.42 -4.30
C MET A 278 -31.93 3.27 -3.57
N THR A 279 -32.55 2.75 -2.51
CA THR A 279 -32.17 1.46 -1.93
C THR A 279 -32.49 0.31 -2.90
N LEU A 280 -31.91 -0.88 -2.69
CA LEU A 280 -32.24 -2.06 -3.51
C LEU A 280 -33.73 -2.42 -3.49
N ALA A 281 -34.38 -2.26 -2.33
CA ALA A 281 -35.82 -2.51 -2.19
C ALA A 281 -36.64 -1.50 -3.01
N GLN A 282 -36.31 -0.21 -2.89
CA GLN A 282 -36.97 0.86 -3.66
C GLN A 282 -36.72 0.71 -5.16
N LEU A 283 -35.50 0.33 -5.58
CA LEU A 283 -35.18 0.08 -6.98
C LEU A 283 -36.01 -1.08 -7.54
N LYS A 284 -36.15 -2.17 -6.77
CA LYS A 284 -36.99 -3.31 -7.17
C LYS A 284 -38.45 -2.90 -7.36
N GLU A 285 -39.01 -2.13 -6.42
CA GLU A 285 -40.37 -1.61 -6.51
C GLU A 285 -40.51 -0.65 -7.71
N TYR A 286 -39.54 0.25 -7.89
CA TYR A 286 -39.51 1.21 -8.98
C TYR A 286 -39.52 0.54 -10.35
N VAL A 287 -38.59 -0.41 -10.59
CA VAL A 287 -38.49 -1.16 -11.84
C VAL A 287 -39.76 -1.97 -12.09
N GLY A 288 -40.36 -2.55 -11.03
CA GLY A 288 -41.65 -3.22 -11.12
C GLY A 288 -42.78 -2.29 -11.56
N ARG A 289 -42.78 -1.04 -11.07
CA ARG A 289 -43.80 -0.02 -11.41
C ARG A 289 -43.63 0.55 -12.82
N VAL A 290 -42.41 0.91 -13.23
CA VAL A 290 -42.17 1.53 -14.56
C VAL A 290 -42.17 0.49 -15.68
N GLY A 291 -41.84 -0.76 -15.35
CA GLY A 291 -41.75 -1.86 -16.30
C GLY A 291 -40.69 -1.63 -17.39
N ARG A 292 -40.59 -2.59 -18.30
CA ARG A 292 -39.56 -2.59 -19.36
C ARG A 292 -39.62 -1.34 -20.25
N ARG A 293 -40.83 -0.87 -20.59
CA ARG A 293 -41.02 0.29 -21.46
C ARG A 293 -40.50 1.57 -20.79
N GLY A 294 -40.88 1.81 -19.52
CA GLY A 294 -40.43 2.99 -18.78
C GLY A 294 -38.92 2.99 -18.55
N THR A 295 -38.31 1.84 -18.22
CA THR A 295 -36.84 1.74 -18.10
C THR A 295 -36.13 2.07 -19.42
N TYR A 296 -36.71 1.69 -20.57
CA TYR A 296 -36.13 2.02 -21.87
C TYR A 296 -36.26 3.53 -22.18
N GLU A 297 -37.41 4.13 -21.87
CA GLU A 297 -37.63 5.58 -22.02
C GLU A 297 -36.63 6.38 -21.17
N GLU A 298 -36.40 5.98 -19.92
CA GLU A 298 -35.38 6.60 -19.04
C GLU A 298 -33.96 6.49 -19.62
N TYR A 299 -33.60 5.33 -20.17
CA TYR A 299 -32.31 5.14 -20.83
C TYR A 299 -32.14 6.09 -22.03
N GLU A 300 -33.18 6.22 -22.87
CA GLU A 300 -33.16 7.15 -24.00
C GLU A 300 -33.05 8.62 -23.57
N GLU A 301 -33.71 9.00 -22.47
CA GLU A 301 -33.53 10.34 -21.89
C GLU A 301 -32.10 10.56 -21.38
N MET A 302 -31.49 9.56 -20.73
CA MET A 302 -30.09 9.64 -20.30
C MET A 302 -29.14 9.80 -21.49
N ARG A 303 -29.39 9.09 -22.59
CA ARG A 303 -28.57 9.16 -23.80
C ARG A 303 -28.62 10.54 -24.47
N LYS A 304 -29.72 11.29 -24.31
CA LYS A 304 -29.87 12.66 -24.83
C LYS A 304 -29.12 13.71 -24.00
N LYS A 305 -28.74 13.40 -22.75
CA LYS A 305 -28.01 14.35 -21.90
C LYS A 305 -26.57 14.46 -22.38
N GLN A 306 -26.08 15.69 -22.47
CA GLN A 306 -24.68 15.92 -22.77
C GLN A 306 -23.84 15.50 -21.55
N PRO A 307 -22.81 14.63 -21.73
CA PRO A 307 -21.96 14.23 -20.63
C PRO A 307 -21.18 15.44 -20.08
N GLU A 308 -21.04 15.50 -18.75
CA GLU A 308 -20.18 16.49 -18.11
C GLU A 308 -18.72 16.20 -18.43
N GLY A 309 -17.95 17.24 -18.80
CA GLY A 309 -16.53 17.13 -19.10
C GLY A 309 -16.15 17.68 -20.47
N THR A 310 -14.92 17.38 -20.91
CA THR A 310 -14.37 17.85 -22.18
C THR A 310 -13.81 16.69 -22.98
N PHE A 311 -13.81 16.83 -24.30
CA PHE A 311 -13.39 15.78 -25.26
C PHE A 311 -12.34 16.30 -26.24
N THR A 312 -11.58 17.31 -25.82
CA THR A 312 -10.68 18.10 -26.68
C THR A 312 -9.60 17.21 -27.29
N VAL A 313 -9.04 16.29 -26.51
CA VAL A 313 -7.98 15.38 -26.96
C VAL A 313 -8.55 14.34 -27.91
N SER A 314 -9.73 13.78 -27.60
CA SER A 314 -10.42 12.80 -28.44
C SER A 314 -10.82 13.38 -29.80
N LEU A 315 -11.21 14.66 -29.84
CA LEU A 315 -11.66 15.36 -31.06
C LEU A 315 -10.53 15.98 -31.88
N ALA A 316 -9.31 16.05 -31.33
CA ALA A 316 -8.15 16.61 -32.01
C ALA A 316 -7.92 15.90 -33.35
N PRO A 317 -7.62 16.63 -34.46
CA PRO A 317 -7.49 16.03 -35.79
C PRO A 317 -6.54 14.83 -35.87
N VAL A 318 -5.45 14.85 -35.08
CA VAL A 318 -4.44 13.78 -35.01
C VAL A 318 -4.93 12.49 -34.32
N ASN A 319 -6.05 12.56 -33.58
CA ASN A 319 -6.58 11.47 -32.77
C ASN A 319 -7.91 10.92 -33.28
N ARG A 320 -8.58 11.62 -34.22
CA ARG A 320 -9.91 11.24 -34.71
C ARG A 320 -9.94 9.82 -35.26
N ASP A 321 -8.89 9.44 -35.97
CA ASP A 321 -8.77 8.15 -36.63
C ASP A 321 -8.37 7.01 -35.67
N ARG A 322 -8.06 7.34 -34.40
CA ARG A 322 -7.81 6.41 -33.29
C ARG A 322 -9.09 6.04 -32.52
N ASN A 323 -10.19 6.76 -32.77
CA ASN A 323 -11.50 6.43 -32.22
C ASN A 323 -12.22 5.44 -33.14
N ARG A 324 -12.78 4.36 -32.58
CA ARG A 324 -13.56 3.38 -33.35
C ARG A 324 -14.87 3.97 -33.85
N TYR A 325 -15.53 4.79 -33.03
CA TYR A 325 -16.77 5.47 -33.36
C TYR A 325 -16.61 6.97 -33.12
N GLY A 326 -17.11 7.80 -34.04
CA GLY A 326 -16.97 9.26 -33.96
C GLY A 326 -17.80 9.90 -32.84
N ASP A 327 -18.83 9.20 -32.38
CA ASP A 327 -19.77 9.61 -31.33
C ASP A 327 -19.43 9.01 -29.95
N VAL A 328 -18.43 8.11 -29.87
CA VAL A 328 -17.95 7.53 -28.61
C VAL A 328 -16.59 8.13 -28.25
N LEU A 329 -16.63 9.25 -27.53
CA LEU A 329 -15.46 10.06 -27.22
C LEU A 329 -14.90 9.77 -25.82
N CYS A 330 -13.57 9.87 -25.69
CA CYS A 330 -12.85 9.70 -24.43
C CYS A 330 -12.84 11.01 -23.62
N LEU A 331 -13.23 10.96 -22.35
CA LEU A 331 -13.21 12.12 -21.45
C LEU A 331 -11.77 12.56 -21.15
N ASP A 332 -11.48 13.86 -21.32
CA ASP A 332 -10.14 14.42 -21.05
C ASP A 332 -9.74 14.25 -19.57
N GLN A 333 -10.71 14.31 -18.65
CA GLN A 333 -10.50 14.31 -17.20
C GLN A 333 -9.99 12.96 -16.68
N THR A 334 -10.46 11.86 -17.27
CA THR A 334 -10.18 10.50 -16.80
C THR A 334 -9.46 9.66 -17.85
N ARG A 335 -9.05 10.24 -18.99
CA ARG A 335 -8.34 9.49 -20.04
C ARG A 335 -7.06 8.85 -19.51
N VAL A 336 -6.81 7.63 -19.99
CA VAL A 336 -5.49 7.00 -19.85
C VAL A 336 -4.52 7.72 -20.78
N LYS A 337 -3.31 8.01 -20.29
CA LYS A 337 -2.25 8.67 -21.04
C LYS A 337 -1.09 7.71 -21.22
N LEU A 338 -0.74 7.42 -22.47
CA LEU A 338 0.40 6.55 -22.77
C LEU A 338 1.71 7.30 -22.56
N LYS A 339 2.75 6.62 -22.07
CA LYS A 339 4.09 7.21 -22.04
C LYS A 339 4.61 7.31 -23.46
N ARG A 340 5.18 8.47 -23.81
CA ARG A 340 5.82 8.65 -25.13
C ARG A 340 7.15 7.92 -25.14
N LEU A 341 7.31 6.94 -26.02
CA LEU A 341 8.54 6.17 -26.15
C LEU A 341 9.59 6.92 -26.97
N ASN A 342 9.13 7.77 -27.91
CA ASN A 342 9.99 8.55 -28.81
C ASN A 342 9.49 9.99 -28.95
N TRP A 343 10.42 10.94 -29.16
CA TRP A 343 10.11 12.36 -29.40
C TRP A 343 9.27 12.62 -30.67
N HIS A 344 9.21 11.63 -31.58
CA HIS A 344 8.44 11.71 -32.83
C HIS A 344 6.96 11.29 -32.69
N GLU A 345 6.55 10.72 -31.55
CA GLU A 345 5.15 10.32 -31.33
C GLU A 345 4.26 11.55 -31.20
N ARG A 346 3.31 11.68 -32.13
CA ARG A 346 2.48 12.87 -32.28
C ARG A 346 1.37 12.98 -31.23
N SER A 347 1.10 11.93 -30.45
CA SER A 347 0.01 11.90 -29.47
C SER A 347 0.22 10.83 -28.39
N ASP A 348 -0.19 11.14 -27.15
CA ASP A 348 -0.25 10.22 -25.99
C ASP A 348 -1.64 9.56 -25.85
N TYR A 349 -2.44 9.61 -26.92
CA TYR A 349 -3.86 9.30 -26.90
C TYR A 349 -4.16 7.84 -27.25
N ILE A 350 -4.98 7.25 -26.38
CA ILE A 350 -5.78 6.05 -26.61
C ILE A 350 -7.21 6.34 -26.12
N ASN A 351 -8.22 5.82 -26.81
CA ASN A 351 -9.61 5.97 -26.38
C ASN A 351 -9.91 5.00 -25.22
N ALA A 352 -9.42 5.35 -24.04
CA ALA A 352 -9.60 4.64 -22.80
C ALA A 352 -9.71 5.63 -21.64
N SER A 353 -10.59 5.36 -20.68
CA SER A 353 -10.79 6.19 -19.49
C SER A 353 -10.76 5.34 -18.23
N PHE A 354 -10.19 5.88 -17.15
CA PHE A 354 -10.34 5.33 -15.82
C PHE A 354 -11.78 5.48 -15.35
N MET A 355 -12.28 4.42 -14.72
CA MET A 355 -13.60 4.37 -14.10
C MET A 355 -13.44 3.96 -12.65
N ASP A 356 -14.21 4.61 -11.79
CA ASP A 356 -14.29 4.22 -10.39
C ASP A 356 -14.96 2.83 -10.28
N GLY A 357 -14.43 2.00 -9.39
CA GLY A 357 -15.09 0.78 -8.95
C GLY A 357 -15.88 1.03 -7.68
N TYR A 358 -16.59 0.02 -7.18
CA TYR A 358 -17.43 0.16 -5.99
C TYR A 358 -16.67 0.77 -4.80
N LEU A 359 -15.47 0.26 -4.50
CA LEU A 359 -14.68 0.63 -3.31
C LEU A 359 -13.47 1.51 -3.60
N GLN A 360 -13.10 1.70 -4.87
CA GLN A 360 -11.81 2.29 -5.24
C GLN A 360 -11.97 3.19 -6.47
N LYS A 361 -11.39 4.40 -6.39
CA LYS A 361 -11.32 5.30 -7.54
C LYS A 361 -10.36 4.78 -8.61
N ASN A 362 -10.67 5.04 -9.88
CA ASN A 362 -9.87 4.62 -11.03
C ASN A 362 -9.52 3.11 -11.03
N MET A 363 -10.43 2.27 -10.53
CA MET A 363 -10.20 0.83 -10.39
C MET A 363 -10.23 0.11 -11.74
N TYR A 364 -11.10 0.57 -12.64
CA TYR A 364 -11.30 -0.06 -13.94
C TYR A 364 -10.83 0.87 -15.06
N ILE A 365 -10.51 0.28 -16.20
CA ILE A 365 -10.28 1.01 -17.46
C ILE A 365 -11.37 0.59 -18.43
N GLY A 366 -12.19 1.55 -18.85
CA GLY A 366 -13.12 1.37 -19.96
C GLY A 366 -12.42 1.78 -21.25
N THR A 367 -12.39 0.91 -22.25
CA THR A 367 -11.71 1.18 -23.53
C THR A 367 -12.48 0.56 -24.68
N GLN A 368 -12.33 1.14 -25.88
CA GLN A 368 -12.81 0.53 -27.11
C GLN A 368 -12.03 -0.75 -27.44
N GLY A 369 -12.62 -1.61 -28.29
CA GLY A 369 -11.86 -2.70 -28.90
C GLY A 369 -10.70 -2.13 -29.73
N PRO A 370 -9.48 -2.70 -29.64
CA PRO A 370 -8.32 -2.19 -30.37
C PRO A 370 -8.57 -2.19 -31.87
N LEU A 371 -8.11 -1.14 -32.55
CA LEU A 371 -8.09 -1.06 -34.01
C LEU A 371 -6.74 -1.57 -34.50
N GLU A 372 -6.61 -1.91 -35.79
CA GLU A 372 -5.31 -2.31 -36.36
C GLU A 372 -4.20 -1.30 -36.03
N LYS A 373 -4.51 0.00 -36.14
CA LYS A 373 -3.54 1.08 -35.89
C LYS A 373 -3.29 1.40 -34.40
N THR A 374 -4.17 0.96 -33.50
CA THR A 374 -4.04 1.19 -32.04
C THR A 374 -3.77 -0.11 -31.27
N PHE A 375 -3.47 -1.20 -31.98
CA PHE A 375 -3.21 -2.51 -31.37
C PHE A 375 -1.98 -2.47 -30.46
N SER A 376 -0.90 -1.83 -30.90
CA SER A 376 0.31 -1.64 -30.09
C SER A 376 0.01 -0.79 -28.85
N ASP A 377 -0.70 0.32 -29.03
CA ASP A 377 -1.08 1.26 -27.97
C ASP A 377 -1.93 0.56 -26.89
N PHE A 378 -2.82 -0.36 -27.28
CA PHE A 378 -3.63 -1.15 -26.37
C PHE A 378 -2.79 -2.05 -25.45
N TRP A 379 -1.81 -2.76 -26.01
CA TRP A 379 -0.90 -3.59 -25.22
C TRP A 379 0.07 -2.78 -24.37
N GLN A 380 0.53 -1.63 -24.88
CA GLN A 380 1.31 -0.67 -24.09
C GLN A 380 0.51 -0.19 -22.87
N MET A 381 -0.76 0.16 -23.05
CA MET A 381 -1.65 0.55 -21.95
C MET A 381 -1.75 -0.57 -20.90
N ILE A 382 -2.02 -1.80 -21.34
CA ILE A 382 -2.13 -2.97 -20.44
C ILE A 382 -0.86 -3.14 -19.60
N TRP A 383 0.30 -3.04 -20.24
CA TRP A 383 1.59 -3.16 -19.58
C TRP A 383 1.84 -2.02 -18.60
N GLU A 384 1.68 -0.76 -19.03
CA GLU A 384 1.94 0.42 -18.20
C GLU A 384 1.04 0.51 -16.97
N GLN A 385 -0.22 0.09 -17.12
CA GLN A 385 -1.22 0.11 -16.06
C GLN A 385 -1.27 -1.18 -15.24
N ASN A 386 -0.39 -2.16 -15.53
CA ASN A 386 -0.35 -3.47 -14.88
C ASN A 386 -1.72 -4.20 -14.89
N VAL A 387 -2.42 -4.18 -16.03
CA VAL A 387 -3.73 -4.83 -16.17
C VAL A 387 -3.55 -6.35 -16.17
N LEU A 388 -4.19 -7.03 -15.22
CA LEU A 388 -4.11 -8.49 -15.06
C LEU A 388 -5.26 -9.25 -15.72
N VAL A 389 -6.43 -8.61 -15.87
CA VAL A 389 -7.65 -9.23 -16.38
C VAL A 389 -8.27 -8.31 -17.42
N ILE A 390 -8.59 -8.88 -18.58
CA ILE A 390 -9.30 -8.20 -19.67
C ILE A 390 -10.67 -8.88 -19.80
N VAL A 391 -11.73 -8.11 -19.69
CA VAL A 391 -13.11 -8.59 -19.84
C VAL A 391 -13.69 -7.98 -21.11
N MET A 392 -14.07 -8.82 -22.07
CA MET A 392 -14.74 -8.38 -23.29
C MET A 392 -16.25 -8.36 -23.06
N THR A 393 -16.86 -7.17 -23.12
CA THR A 393 -18.30 -6.95 -22.91
C THR A 393 -19.11 -7.00 -24.21
N THR A 394 -18.43 -7.13 -25.35
CA THR A 394 -19.02 -7.23 -26.69
C THR A 394 -18.81 -8.63 -27.28
N ARG A 395 -19.43 -8.92 -28.43
CA ARG A 395 -19.19 -10.18 -29.16
C ARG A 395 -17.74 -10.21 -29.66
N GLY A 396 -17.11 -11.39 -29.60
CA GLY A 396 -15.72 -11.59 -30.05
C GLY A 396 -15.51 -11.56 -31.57
N ARG A 397 -16.57 -11.34 -32.34
CA ARG A 397 -16.50 -11.05 -33.79
C ARG A 397 -17.26 -9.77 -34.06
N GLU A 398 -16.59 -8.85 -34.76
CA GLU A 398 -17.22 -7.65 -35.30
C GLU A 398 -18.13 -8.09 -36.44
N THR A 399 -19.43 -7.81 -36.32
CA THR A 399 -20.33 -7.86 -37.48
C THR A 399 -20.24 -6.50 -38.14
N GLU A 400 -19.87 -6.47 -39.43
CA GLU A 400 -20.02 -5.26 -40.24
C GLU A 400 -21.48 -4.82 -40.14
N SER A 401 -21.69 -3.60 -39.64
CA SER A 401 -23.00 -2.96 -39.73
C SER A 401 -23.27 -2.72 -41.21
N VAL A 402 -24.28 -3.42 -41.73
CA VAL A 402 -24.81 -3.26 -43.10
C VAL A 402 -25.39 -1.86 -43.27
#